data_AF-A0AAF0EBQ8-F1
#
_entry.id   AF-A0AAF0EBQ8-F1
#
_cell.length_a   1.000
_cell.length_b   1.000
_cell.length_c   1.000
_cell.angle_alpha   90.00
_cell.angle_beta   90.00
_cell.angle_gamma   90.00
#
_symmetry.space_group_name_H-M   'P 1'
#
loop_
_entity.id
_entity.type
_entity.pdbx_description
1 polymer ?
#
loop_
_entity_poly.entity_id
_entity_poly.type
_entity_poly.pdbx_seq_one_letter_code
_entity_poly.pdbx_strand_id
1 'polypeptide(L)'
;MARPVSDRALDLVFVLGFTTSVPTMKEQLNGLFAAGGGDGPEAMTAALKAASDLDWRPAAAKMAVLITDAPPHGIGEYGDGFPNGSPDGEDPLVLARSMSARGIALFVVACEPALSGYQHAVDFYHGLVTITSGMLVPLTTASLLSHVVVAAAGEVMDLERLHRELGDSVLDRMRSLSLDMQNAGGADAPAVDATSKLVDQVSVELHEKLLLRNESTKQLIVENIYRESEESAHNIRVWTHAPNVFAARPHIRKVVGSRLSPKFLEMRRAGMAGVPRTLTPSVSTPTATSSTPSRHIVSQFDAFQAGPGISFLGTQHATTDYASLSSQTYRTAGGEDDMDDDGDDALMPSYGMDDGNEQENEIRFEGDDGQTLALRQDAISLSQTRRLALQSLWRAS
;
A
#
# COMPACT_ATOMS: atom_id res chain seq x y z
N MET A 1 45.85 -17.65 3.02
CA MET A 1 44.60 -17.80 3.79
C MET A 1 43.46 -17.90 2.79
N ALA A 2 42.80 -19.05 2.74
CA ALA A 2 41.65 -19.25 1.88
C ALA A 2 40.50 -18.35 2.36
N ARG A 3 39.89 -17.61 1.43
CA ARG A 3 38.63 -16.90 1.70
C ARG A 3 37.57 -17.97 2.02
N PRO A 4 36.78 -17.79 3.09
CA PRO A 4 35.65 -18.67 3.34
C PRO A 4 34.66 -18.54 2.18
N VAL A 5 34.01 -19.66 1.88
CA VAL A 5 33.03 -19.83 0.79
C VAL A 5 32.01 -18.69 0.86
N SER A 6 31.96 -17.85 -0.18
CA SER A 6 31.03 -16.73 -0.27
C SER A 6 29.60 -17.25 -0.35
N ASP A 7 28.78 -16.83 0.59
CA ASP A 7 27.33 -16.95 0.50
C ASP A 7 26.86 -16.10 -0.68
N ARG A 8 26.44 -16.74 -1.78
CA ARG A 8 26.15 -16.06 -3.07
C ARG A 8 24.98 -15.06 -3.00
N ALA A 9 24.22 -15.03 -1.90
CA ALA A 9 23.09 -14.13 -1.70
C ALA A 9 23.51 -12.68 -1.39
N LEU A 10 24.74 -12.43 -0.94
CA LEU A 10 25.18 -11.09 -0.52
C LEU A 10 25.47 -10.12 -1.68
N ASP A 11 25.58 -10.60 -2.92
CA ASP A 11 25.93 -9.75 -4.08
C ASP A 11 24.70 -9.17 -4.82
N LEU A 12 23.47 -9.57 -4.45
CA LEU A 12 22.24 -9.19 -5.20
C LEU A 12 21.37 -8.16 -4.47
N VAL A 13 21.42 -8.09 -3.14
CA VAL A 13 20.59 -7.15 -2.36
C VAL A 13 21.47 -6.31 -1.44
N PHE A 14 21.24 -4.99 -1.44
CA PHE A 14 21.80 -4.08 -0.47
C PHE A 14 20.77 -3.77 0.62
N VAL A 15 21.08 -4.11 1.87
CA VAL A 15 20.14 -4.01 3.00
C VAL A 15 20.55 -2.88 3.94
N LEU A 16 19.59 -2.01 4.25
CA LEU A 16 19.71 -0.95 5.24
C LEU A 16 18.72 -1.22 6.37
N GLY A 17 19.20 -1.23 7.62
CA GLY A 17 18.37 -1.47 8.79
C GLY A 17 17.43 -0.30 9.13
N PHE A 18 16.44 -0.56 9.98
CA PHE A 18 15.54 0.48 10.47
C PHE A 18 16.29 1.56 11.24
N THR A 19 15.89 2.82 11.06
CA THR A 19 16.43 3.98 11.77
C THR A 19 15.34 4.97 12.12
N THR A 20 15.50 5.67 13.24
CA THR A 20 14.66 6.83 13.60
C THR A 20 15.22 8.15 13.07
N SER A 21 16.44 8.13 12.51
CA SER A 21 17.13 9.32 12.00
C SER A 21 16.80 9.57 10.53
N VAL A 22 15.97 10.57 10.28
CA VAL A 22 15.66 11.05 8.91
C VAL A 22 16.93 11.46 8.14
N PRO A 23 17.91 12.19 8.73
CA PRO A 23 19.16 12.49 8.03
C PRO A 23 19.93 11.24 7.58
N THR A 24 20.02 10.22 8.44
CA THR A 24 20.69 8.96 8.11
C THR A 24 19.98 8.24 6.96
N MET A 25 18.65 8.17 6.99
CA MET A 25 17.87 7.59 5.90
C MET A 25 18.10 8.33 4.58
N LYS A 26 18.10 9.67 4.59
CA LYS A 26 18.38 10.48 3.40
C LYS A 26 19.77 10.23 2.84
N GLU A 27 20.79 10.21 3.69
CA GLU A 27 22.17 9.91 3.28
C GLU A 27 22.30 8.53 2.65
N GLN A 28 21.70 7.50 3.28
CA GLN A 28 21.72 6.14 2.77
C GLN A 28 21.02 6.02 1.41
N LEU A 29 19.84 6.66 1.24
CA LEU A 29 19.11 6.66 -0.03
C LEU A 29 19.87 7.41 -1.14
N ASN A 30 20.53 8.51 -0.82
CA ASN A 30 21.33 9.28 -1.79
C ASN A 30 22.54 8.49 -2.33
N GLY A 31 22.99 7.47 -1.61
CA GLY A 31 24.07 6.59 -2.05
C GLY A 31 23.65 5.49 -3.02
N LEU A 32 22.34 5.32 -3.27
CA LEU A 32 21.83 4.26 -4.15
C LEU A 32 21.87 4.69 -5.62
N PHE A 33 22.25 3.75 -6.49
CA PHE A 33 22.15 3.90 -7.94
C PHE A 33 21.52 2.65 -8.55
N ALA A 34 20.75 2.84 -9.61
CA ALA A 34 20.15 1.72 -10.33
C ALA A 34 21.19 1.11 -11.29
N ALA A 35 21.26 -0.22 -11.30
CA ALA A 35 21.97 -1.01 -12.29
C ALA A 35 20.95 -1.94 -13.00
N GLY A 36 21.20 -2.29 -14.26
CA GLY A 36 20.30 -3.16 -15.03
C GLY A 36 20.62 -4.65 -14.86
N GLY A 37 19.58 -5.50 -14.95
CA GLY A 37 19.67 -6.96 -14.81
C GLY A 37 19.96 -7.75 -16.10
N GLY A 38 19.67 -7.17 -17.27
CA GLY A 38 19.95 -7.78 -18.58
C GLY A 38 18.75 -8.47 -19.25
N ASP A 39 17.68 -8.73 -18.52
CA ASP A 39 16.35 -9.11 -19.01
C ASP A 39 15.24 -8.26 -18.37
N GLY A 40 13.98 -8.58 -18.65
CA GLY A 40 12.83 -7.77 -18.21
C GLY A 40 12.39 -8.04 -16.77
N PRO A 41 12.11 -9.31 -16.39
CA PRO A 41 11.80 -9.66 -15.01
C PRO A 41 13.01 -9.48 -14.08
N GLU A 42 12.74 -9.30 -12.78
CA GLU A 42 13.75 -8.91 -11.79
C GLU A 42 13.81 -9.87 -10.59
N ALA A 43 14.92 -9.83 -9.84
CA ALA A 43 15.16 -10.66 -8.66
C ALA A 43 14.45 -10.14 -7.38
N MET A 44 13.14 -9.90 -7.49
CA MET A 44 12.30 -9.38 -6.42
C MET A 44 12.21 -10.30 -5.19
N THR A 45 12.31 -11.62 -5.37
CA THR A 45 12.25 -12.61 -4.28
C THR A 45 13.36 -12.40 -3.25
N ALA A 46 14.58 -12.11 -3.71
CA ALA A 46 15.70 -11.80 -2.82
C ALA A 46 15.43 -10.54 -1.97
N ALA A 47 14.84 -9.51 -2.58
CA ALA A 47 14.46 -8.29 -1.86
C ALA A 47 13.36 -8.55 -0.82
N LEU A 48 12.32 -9.33 -1.17
CA LEU A 48 11.27 -9.71 -0.22
C LEU A 48 11.83 -10.54 0.94
N LYS A 49 12.71 -11.51 0.65
CA LYS A 49 13.36 -12.33 1.68
C LYS A 49 14.12 -11.45 2.68
N ALA A 50 15.00 -10.58 2.15
CA ALA A 50 15.79 -9.65 2.95
C ALA A 50 14.90 -8.70 3.77
N ALA A 51 13.87 -8.12 3.17
CA ALA A 51 12.92 -7.24 3.86
C ALA A 51 12.17 -7.98 4.98
N SER A 52 11.85 -9.25 4.75
CA SER A 52 11.15 -10.07 5.75
C SER A 52 12.05 -10.40 6.96
N ASP A 53 13.36 -10.52 6.75
CA ASP A 53 14.35 -10.85 7.78
C ASP A 53 14.86 -9.64 8.58
N LEU A 54 14.43 -8.41 8.24
CA LEU A 54 14.75 -7.21 9.01
C LEU A 54 14.27 -7.33 10.47
N ASP A 55 14.88 -6.54 11.36
CA ASP A 55 14.58 -6.54 12.79
C ASP A 55 13.25 -5.81 13.10
N TRP A 56 12.14 -6.42 12.70
CA TRP A 56 10.80 -5.90 12.92
C TRP A 56 10.42 -5.97 14.40
N ARG A 57 10.09 -4.82 15.00
CA ARG A 57 9.58 -4.78 16.38
C ARG A 57 8.28 -5.61 16.51
N PRO A 58 8.16 -6.53 17.48
CA PRO A 58 7.01 -7.44 17.58
C PRO A 58 5.65 -6.73 17.62
N ALA A 59 5.52 -5.69 18.45
CA ALA A 59 4.28 -4.95 18.68
C ALA A 59 4.07 -3.75 17.72
N ALA A 60 4.93 -3.55 16.72
CA ALA A 60 4.74 -2.48 15.74
C ALA A 60 3.72 -2.88 14.66
N ALA A 61 3.02 -1.88 14.12
CA ALA A 61 2.40 -1.99 12.82
C ALA A 61 3.51 -2.09 11.76
N LYS A 62 3.45 -3.13 10.91
CA LYS A 62 4.53 -3.47 9.98
C LYS A 62 4.04 -3.31 8.54
N MET A 63 4.78 -2.54 7.76
CA MET A 63 4.46 -2.25 6.37
C MET A 63 5.72 -2.34 5.52
N ALA A 64 5.67 -3.14 4.45
CA ALA A 64 6.67 -3.18 3.42
C ALA A 64 6.14 -2.49 2.15
N VAL A 65 6.94 -1.63 1.53
CA VAL A 65 6.61 -1.00 0.24
C VAL A 65 7.55 -1.56 -0.82
N LEU A 66 7.00 -2.24 -1.82
CA LEU A 66 7.72 -2.68 -3.01
C LEU A 66 7.42 -1.70 -4.15
N ILE A 67 8.43 -1.01 -4.66
CA ILE A 67 8.31 -0.11 -5.82
C ILE A 67 8.92 -0.82 -7.02
N THR A 68 8.15 -1.02 -8.10
CA THR A 68 8.61 -1.81 -9.25
C THR A 68 7.90 -1.47 -10.55
N ASP A 69 8.63 -1.53 -11.65
CA ASP A 69 8.15 -1.45 -13.04
C ASP A 69 8.19 -2.81 -13.76
N ALA A 70 8.58 -3.89 -13.06
CA ALA A 70 8.81 -5.20 -13.63
C ALA A 70 8.26 -6.36 -12.76
N PRO A 71 7.93 -7.51 -13.37
CA PRO A 71 7.55 -8.73 -12.65
C PRO A 71 8.77 -9.42 -11.99
N PRO A 72 8.56 -10.31 -11.00
CA PRO A 72 9.59 -11.25 -10.60
C PRO A 72 9.87 -12.30 -11.68
N HIS A 73 11.06 -12.89 -11.64
CA HIS A 73 11.36 -14.12 -12.37
C HIS A 73 10.40 -15.28 -12.03
N GLY A 74 10.14 -16.15 -13.00
CA GLY A 74 9.47 -17.43 -12.83
C GLY A 74 7.95 -17.42 -13.07
N ILE A 75 7.32 -16.25 -13.20
CA ILE A 75 5.85 -16.15 -13.34
C ILE A 75 5.35 -16.39 -14.78
N GLY A 76 6.25 -16.68 -15.72
CA GLY A 76 5.91 -17.03 -17.10
C GLY A 76 5.95 -15.87 -18.10
N GLU A 77 6.73 -14.84 -17.80
CA GLU A 77 6.88 -13.69 -18.71
C GLU A 77 7.75 -14.03 -19.93
N TYR A 78 7.45 -13.36 -21.04
CA TYR A 78 8.25 -13.52 -22.24
C TYR A 78 9.63 -12.87 -22.06
N GLY A 79 10.68 -13.60 -22.44
CA GLY A 79 12.05 -13.10 -22.33
C GLY A 79 12.67 -13.20 -20.93
N ASP A 80 12.01 -13.91 -20.01
CA ASP A 80 12.56 -14.22 -18.68
C ASP A 80 13.79 -15.12 -18.80
N GLY A 81 14.95 -14.64 -18.34
CA GLY A 81 16.21 -15.38 -18.28
C GLY A 81 16.22 -16.45 -17.18
N PHE A 82 15.30 -16.36 -16.22
CA PHE A 82 15.16 -17.27 -15.08
C PHE A 82 13.73 -17.81 -14.98
N PRO A 83 13.23 -18.53 -16.01
CA PRO A 83 11.84 -18.96 -16.10
C PRO A 83 11.42 -19.96 -15.02
N ASN A 84 12.35 -20.52 -14.24
CA ASN A 84 12.04 -21.42 -13.12
C ASN A 84 12.16 -20.73 -11.75
N GLY A 85 12.22 -19.40 -11.73
CA GLY A 85 12.41 -18.61 -10.51
C GLY A 85 13.84 -18.09 -10.37
N SER A 86 14.00 -17.12 -9.49
CA SER A 86 15.28 -16.48 -9.20
C SER A 86 16.30 -17.48 -8.64
N PRO A 87 17.63 -17.31 -8.90
CA PRO A 87 18.67 -18.18 -8.36
C PRO A 87 18.76 -18.26 -6.83
N ASP A 88 18.11 -17.35 -6.10
CA ASP A 88 18.00 -17.39 -4.64
C ASP A 88 17.18 -18.58 -4.12
N GLY A 89 16.34 -19.20 -4.97
CA GLY A 89 15.56 -20.39 -4.63
C GLY A 89 14.31 -20.10 -3.77
N GLU A 90 13.99 -18.83 -3.53
CA GLU A 90 12.80 -18.43 -2.80
C GLU A 90 11.58 -18.33 -3.74
N ASP A 91 10.39 -18.62 -3.19
CA ASP A 91 9.13 -18.45 -3.91
C ASP A 91 8.38 -17.23 -3.38
N PRO A 92 7.94 -16.29 -4.23
CA PRO A 92 7.36 -15.05 -3.76
C PRO A 92 6.00 -15.26 -3.07
N LEU A 93 5.21 -16.28 -3.44
CA LEU A 93 3.94 -16.57 -2.78
C LEU A 93 4.17 -17.17 -1.38
N VAL A 94 5.21 -17.99 -1.23
CA VAL A 94 5.64 -18.51 0.08
C VAL A 94 6.14 -17.38 0.98
N LEU A 95 6.98 -16.49 0.44
CA LEU A 95 7.46 -15.32 1.17
C LEU A 95 6.32 -14.39 1.59
N ALA A 96 5.36 -14.11 0.71
CA ALA A 96 4.19 -13.30 1.04
C ALA A 96 3.36 -13.90 2.20
N ARG A 97 3.18 -15.23 2.23
CA ARG A 97 2.51 -15.89 3.38
C ARG A 97 3.33 -15.77 4.66
N SER A 98 4.65 -15.95 4.59
CA SER A 98 5.55 -15.75 5.73
C SER A 98 5.54 -14.31 6.26
N MET A 99 5.45 -13.32 5.37
CA MET A 99 5.27 -11.91 5.72
C MET A 99 3.91 -11.67 6.38
N SER A 100 2.83 -12.22 5.81
CA SER A 100 1.47 -12.12 6.34
C SER A 100 1.35 -12.70 7.75
N ALA A 101 1.91 -13.89 7.99
CA ALA A 101 1.96 -14.54 9.30
C ALA A 101 2.72 -13.71 10.37
N ARG A 102 3.76 -12.99 9.95
CA ARG A 102 4.50 -12.03 10.80
C ARG A 102 3.82 -10.66 10.93
N GLY A 103 2.70 -10.49 10.25
CA GLY A 103 1.92 -9.25 10.26
C GLY A 103 2.50 -8.12 9.43
N ILE A 104 3.33 -8.43 8.43
CA ILE A 104 3.93 -7.46 7.51
C ILE A 104 3.01 -7.31 6.30
N ALA A 105 2.31 -6.17 6.20
CA ALA A 105 1.49 -5.85 5.05
C ALA A 105 2.35 -5.36 3.88
N LEU A 106 2.20 -5.95 2.69
CA LEU A 106 2.92 -5.54 1.48
C LEU A 106 2.08 -4.59 0.64
N PHE A 107 2.62 -3.40 0.39
CA PHE A 107 2.08 -2.44 -0.57
C PHE A 107 2.98 -2.45 -1.79
N VAL A 108 2.41 -2.70 -2.96
CA VAL A 108 3.16 -2.66 -4.21
C VAL A 108 2.81 -1.37 -4.92
N VAL A 109 3.81 -0.51 -5.11
CA VAL A 109 3.72 0.66 -5.97
C VAL A 109 4.12 0.22 -7.37
N ALA A 110 3.12 0.09 -8.24
CA ALA A 110 3.29 -0.28 -9.63
C ALA A 110 3.64 0.96 -10.47
N CYS A 111 4.84 0.98 -11.04
CA CYS A 111 5.28 2.03 -11.94
C CYS A 111 4.67 1.82 -13.33
N GLU A 112 3.66 2.62 -13.65
CA GLU A 112 2.86 2.49 -14.87
C GLU A 112 3.23 3.57 -15.89
N PRO A 113 3.16 3.29 -17.21
CA PRO A 113 2.59 2.10 -17.87
C PRO A 113 3.58 0.93 -18.05
N ALA A 114 4.78 0.99 -17.45
CA ALA A 114 5.83 0.00 -17.69
C ALA A 114 5.43 -1.40 -17.20
N LEU A 115 4.88 -1.48 -15.99
CA LEU A 115 4.46 -2.75 -15.41
C LEU A 115 3.33 -3.43 -16.20
N SER A 116 2.31 -2.67 -16.64
CA SER A 116 1.21 -3.22 -17.45
C SER A 116 1.60 -3.65 -18.86
N GLY A 117 2.83 -3.33 -19.30
CA GLY A 117 3.43 -3.88 -20.52
C GLY A 117 3.70 -5.38 -20.45
N TYR A 118 3.82 -5.93 -19.24
CA TYR A 118 4.05 -7.35 -18.99
C TYR A 118 2.75 -8.17 -18.97
N GLN A 119 2.84 -9.45 -19.32
CA GLN A 119 1.68 -10.28 -19.59
C GLN A 119 0.99 -10.77 -18.31
N HIS A 120 1.72 -10.93 -17.21
CA HIS A 120 1.28 -11.55 -15.96
C HIS A 120 1.54 -10.68 -14.72
N ALA A 121 2.45 -9.71 -14.80
CA ALA A 121 2.90 -8.87 -13.68
C ALA A 121 1.77 -8.27 -12.82
N VAL A 122 0.82 -7.56 -13.43
CA VAL A 122 -0.26 -6.86 -12.70
C VAL A 122 -1.13 -7.83 -11.89
N ASP A 123 -1.57 -8.94 -12.52
CA ASP A 123 -2.40 -9.94 -11.84
C ASP A 123 -1.63 -10.65 -10.72
N PHE A 124 -0.33 -10.89 -10.95
CA PHE A 124 0.56 -11.48 -9.96
C PHE A 124 0.69 -10.59 -8.72
N TYR A 125 0.98 -9.30 -8.90
CA TYR A 125 1.12 -8.39 -7.76
C TYR A 125 -0.20 -8.16 -7.03
N HIS A 126 -1.34 -8.13 -7.72
CA HIS A 126 -2.65 -8.14 -7.06
C HIS A 126 -2.85 -9.39 -6.19
N GLY A 127 -2.46 -10.57 -6.67
CA GLY A 127 -2.49 -11.80 -5.86
C GLY A 127 -1.58 -11.71 -4.64
N LEU A 128 -0.36 -11.21 -4.83
CA LEU A 128 0.66 -11.09 -3.80
C LEU A 128 0.22 -10.17 -2.64
N VAL A 129 -0.29 -8.97 -2.95
CA VAL A 129 -0.76 -8.02 -1.93
C VAL A 129 -2.02 -8.50 -1.23
N THR A 130 -2.86 -9.31 -1.90
CA THR A 130 -4.04 -9.93 -1.30
C THR A 130 -3.64 -10.91 -0.19
N ILE A 131 -2.57 -11.68 -0.38
CA ILE A 131 -2.04 -12.60 0.65
C ILE A 131 -1.60 -11.84 1.91
N THR A 132 -0.93 -10.70 1.73
CA THR A 132 -0.43 -9.89 2.85
C THR A 132 -1.44 -8.88 3.38
N SER A 133 -2.69 -8.88 2.88
CA SER A 133 -3.72 -7.89 3.23
C SER A 133 -3.31 -6.43 2.98
N GLY A 134 -2.48 -6.20 1.95
CA GLY A 134 -2.05 -4.88 1.51
C GLY A 134 -2.75 -4.42 0.23
N MET A 135 -2.09 -3.58 -0.57
CA MET A 135 -2.69 -2.98 -1.77
C MET A 135 -1.68 -2.82 -2.91
N LEU A 136 -2.16 -3.00 -4.15
CA LEU A 136 -1.45 -2.59 -5.36
C LEU A 136 -1.86 -1.17 -5.70
N VAL A 137 -0.89 -0.26 -5.77
CA VAL A 137 -1.09 1.16 -6.04
C VAL A 137 -0.45 1.49 -7.38
N PRO A 138 -1.23 1.65 -8.46
CA PRO A 138 -0.69 2.10 -9.74
C PRO A 138 -0.30 3.56 -9.64
N LEU A 139 0.96 3.88 -9.91
CA LEU A 139 1.46 5.25 -10.01
C LEU A 139 2.01 5.51 -11.40
N THR A 140 1.54 6.60 -12.00
CA THR A 140 2.00 7.08 -13.32
C THR A 140 2.99 8.24 -13.18
N THR A 141 3.02 8.87 -12.00
CA THR A 141 4.01 9.89 -11.61
C THR A 141 4.64 9.60 -10.25
N ALA A 142 5.91 10.00 -10.11
CA ALA A 142 6.65 9.89 -8.85
C ALA A 142 6.25 10.96 -7.82
N SER A 143 5.62 12.07 -8.24
CA SER A 143 5.26 13.17 -7.32
C SER A 143 4.22 12.76 -6.26
N LEU A 144 3.43 11.71 -6.54
CA LEU A 144 2.44 11.16 -5.61
C LEU A 144 3.01 10.12 -4.63
N LEU A 145 4.25 9.66 -4.82
CA LEU A 145 4.82 8.52 -4.06
C LEU A 145 4.86 8.78 -2.55
N SER A 146 5.31 9.96 -2.13
CA SER A 146 5.38 10.33 -0.71
C SER A 146 4.00 10.31 -0.06
N HIS A 147 2.99 10.85 -0.75
CA HIS A 147 1.61 10.87 -0.28
C HIS A 147 1.02 9.46 -0.16
N VAL A 148 1.28 8.58 -1.13
CA VAL A 148 0.90 7.17 -1.06
C VAL A 148 1.50 6.48 0.15
N VAL A 149 2.81 6.65 0.40
CA VAL A 149 3.50 5.99 1.52
C VAL A 149 2.93 6.44 2.86
N VAL A 150 2.69 7.75 3.03
CA VAL A 150 2.12 8.30 4.26
C VAL A 150 0.68 7.82 4.48
N ALA A 151 -0.15 7.85 3.43
CA ALA A 151 -1.54 7.41 3.51
C ALA A 151 -1.65 5.92 3.82
N ALA A 152 -0.87 5.09 3.13
CA ALA A 152 -0.85 3.65 3.35
C ALA A 152 -0.33 3.28 4.75
N ALA A 153 0.67 4.00 5.27
CA ALA A 153 1.13 3.82 6.65
C ALA A 153 0.01 4.13 7.67
N GLY A 154 -0.76 5.20 7.44
CA GLY A 154 -1.92 5.56 8.26
C GLY A 154 -3.00 4.47 8.28
N GLU A 155 -3.30 3.90 7.11
CA GLU A 155 -4.25 2.79 6.99
C GLU A 155 -3.76 1.52 7.69
N VAL A 156 -2.47 1.17 7.56
CA VAL A 156 -1.88 0.02 8.25
C VAL A 156 -1.93 0.19 9.78
N MET A 157 -1.70 1.40 10.29
CA MET A 157 -1.82 1.67 11.73
C MET A 157 -3.24 1.47 12.25
N ASP A 158 -4.25 1.95 11.51
CA ASP A 158 -5.65 1.81 11.88
C ASP A 158 -6.11 0.35 11.82
N LEU A 159 -5.75 -0.38 10.75
CA LEU A 159 -6.07 -1.81 10.62
C LEU A 159 -5.34 -2.68 11.64
N GLU A 160 -4.09 -2.38 11.98
CA GLU A 160 -3.37 -3.12 13.02
C GLU A 160 -3.99 -2.90 14.41
N ARG A 161 -4.51 -1.71 14.69
CA ARG A 161 -5.26 -1.45 15.93
C ARG A 161 -6.53 -2.30 15.96
N LEU A 162 -7.33 -2.26 14.89
CA LEU A 162 -8.57 -3.04 14.80
C LEU A 162 -8.32 -4.55 14.88
N HIS A 163 -7.25 -5.04 14.25
CA HIS A 163 -6.88 -6.45 14.32
C HIS A 163 -6.54 -6.86 15.75
N ARG A 164 -5.82 -6.04 16.51
CA ARG A 164 -5.54 -6.32 17.94
C ARG A 164 -6.80 -6.32 18.80
N GLU A 165 -7.79 -5.51 18.48
CA GLU A 165 -9.05 -5.44 19.22
C GLU A 165 -10.01 -6.59 18.86
N LEU A 166 -10.05 -7.00 17.58
CA LEU A 166 -11.14 -7.82 17.02
C LEU A 166 -10.69 -9.15 16.42
N GLY A 167 -9.39 -9.35 16.22
CA GLY A 167 -8.84 -10.51 15.49
C GLY A 167 -9.33 -11.85 16.04
N ASP A 168 -9.30 -12.02 17.37
CA ASP A 168 -9.75 -13.26 18.03
C ASP A 168 -11.25 -13.49 17.82
N SER A 169 -12.08 -12.44 17.92
CA SER A 169 -13.52 -12.53 17.69
C SER A 169 -13.86 -12.86 16.24
N VAL A 170 -13.08 -12.32 15.29
CA VAL A 170 -13.21 -12.62 13.86
C VAL A 170 -12.86 -14.08 13.60
N LEU A 171 -11.77 -14.58 14.19
CA LEU A 171 -11.35 -15.97 14.06
C LEU A 171 -12.36 -16.97 14.64
N ASP A 172 -12.90 -16.69 15.82
CA ASP A 172 -13.91 -17.54 16.43
C ASP A 172 -15.19 -17.59 15.59
N ARG A 173 -15.58 -16.45 15.00
CA ARG A 173 -16.72 -16.40 14.07
C ARG A 173 -16.46 -17.16 12.77
N MET A 174 -15.25 -17.08 12.22
CA MET A 174 -14.87 -17.87 11.04
C MET A 174 -14.91 -19.37 11.34
N ARG A 175 -14.42 -19.79 12.51
CA ARG A 175 -14.49 -21.19 12.95
C ARG A 175 -15.93 -21.65 13.12
N SER A 176 -16.80 -20.85 13.74
CA SER A 176 -18.21 -21.23 13.93
C SER A 176 -18.93 -21.41 12.59
N LEU A 177 -18.77 -20.47 11.67
CA LEU A 177 -19.39 -20.55 10.34
C LEU A 177 -18.84 -21.71 9.51
N SER A 178 -17.54 -22.01 9.63
CA SER A 178 -16.94 -23.16 8.96
C SER A 178 -17.56 -24.49 9.42
N LEU A 179 -17.84 -24.65 10.71
CA LEU A 179 -18.52 -25.83 11.26
C LEU A 179 -19.98 -25.93 10.79
N ASP A 180 -20.70 -24.80 10.76
CA ASP A 180 -22.09 -24.76 10.28
C ASP A 180 -22.19 -25.17 8.80
N MET A 181 -21.26 -24.70 7.97
CA MET A 181 -21.19 -25.08 6.55
C MET A 181 -20.86 -26.56 6.33
N GLN A 182 -20.02 -27.15 7.20
CA GLN A 182 -19.74 -28.58 7.16
C GLN A 182 -20.97 -29.42 7.55
N ASN A 183 -21.73 -28.98 8.56
CA ASN A 183 -22.94 -29.67 9.01
C ASN A 183 -24.11 -29.56 8.01
N ALA A 184 -24.17 -28.49 7.22
CA ALA A 184 -25.21 -28.26 6.21
C ALA A 184 -25.03 -29.07 4.90
N GLY A 185 -24.09 -30.02 4.84
CA GLY A 185 -23.91 -30.91 3.69
C GLY A 185 -23.20 -30.29 2.48
N GLY A 186 -22.52 -29.15 2.65
CA GLY A 186 -21.82 -28.41 1.58
C GLY A 186 -20.49 -29.01 1.11
N ALA A 187 -20.34 -30.34 1.11
CA ALA A 187 -19.06 -31.04 0.88
C ALA A 187 -18.58 -31.04 -0.59
N ASP A 188 -19.39 -30.58 -1.55
CA ASP A 188 -19.08 -30.67 -2.99
C ASP A 188 -18.40 -29.43 -3.59
N ALA A 189 -18.20 -28.35 -2.82
CA ALA A 189 -17.48 -27.17 -3.31
C ALA A 189 -15.95 -27.30 -3.08
N PRO A 190 -15.10 -26.90 -4.04
CA PRO A 190 -13.66 -26.91 -3.85
C PRO A 190 -13.26 -26.02 -2.66
N ALA A 191 -12.34 -26.50 -1.82
CA ALA A 191 -11.98 -25.87 -0.53
C ALA A 191 -11.65 -24.37 -0.62
N VAL A 192 -11.05 -23.93 -1.73
CA VAL A 192 -10.71 -22.52 -1.99
C VAL A 192 -11.95 -21.63 -2.08
N ASP A 193 -13.01 -22.11 -2.73
CA ASP A 193 -14.28 -21.37 -2.86
C ASP A 193 -14.99 -21.27 -1.51
N ALA A 194 -14.89 -22.31 -0.67
CA ALA A 194 -15.42 -22.30 0.68
C ALA A 194 -14.71 -21.26 1.58
N THR A 195 -13.38 -21.17 1.53
CA THR A 195 -12.63 -20.16 2.30
C THR A 195 -12.96 -18.74 1.84
N SER A 196 -13.07 -18.50 0.52
CA SER A 196 -13.44 -17.16 0.03
C SER A 196 -14.83 -16.77 0.51
N LYS A 197 -15.82 -17.66 0.39
CA LYS A 197 -17.20 -17.42 0.87
C LYS A 197 -17.26 -17.15 2.37
N LEU A 198 -16.47 -17.90 3.16
CA LEU A 198 -16.37 -17.70 4.60
C LEU A 198 -15.84 -16.29 4.93
N VAL A 199 -14.73 -15.91 4.28
CA VAL A 199 -14.15 -14.57 4.45
C VAL A 199 -15.16 -13.51 4.04
N ASP A 200 -15.82 -13.66 2.89
CA ASP A 200 -16.83 -12.74 2.39
C ASP A 200 -17.96 -12.51 3.40
N GLN A 201 -18.55 -13.59 3.93
CA GLN A 201 -19.63 -13.51 4.89
C GLN A 201 -19.20 -12.82 6.19
N VAL A 202 -18.04 -13.19 6.74
CA VAL A 202 -17.51 -12.55 7.96
C VAL A 202 -17.16 -11.09 7.73
N SER A 203 -16.69 -10.73 6.54
CA SER A 203 -16.34 -9.35 6.18
C SER A 203 -17.56 -8.44 6.18
N VAL A 204 -18.71 -8.92 5.67
CA VAL A 204 -19.97 -8.19 5.67
C VAL A 204 -20.50 -8.01 7.09
N GLU A 205 -20.56 -9.08 7.89
CA GLU A 205 -21.00 -9.00 9.28
C GLU A 205 -20.11 -8.08 10.13
N LEU A 206 -18.79 -8.14 9.91
CA LEU A 206 -17.82 -7.28 10.58
C LEU A 206 -18.00 -5.81 10.16
N HIS A 207 -18.23 -5.57 8.87
CA HIS A 207 -18.50 -4.24 8.35
C HIS A 207 -19.75 -3.62 8.98
N GLU A 208 -20.87 -4.33 9.02
CA GLU A 208 -22.09 -3.87 9.68
C GLU A 208 -21.85 -3.55 11.17
N LYS A 209 -21.13 -4.42 11.89
CA LYS A 209 -20.79 -4.18 13.31
C LYS A 209 -19.91 -2.95 13.50
N LEU A 210 -18.94 -2.72 12.63
CA LEU A 210 -18.03 -1.58 12.72
C LEU A 210 -18.72 -0.27 12.31
N LEU A 211 -19.66 -0.31 11.36
CA LEU A 211 -20.52 0.83 11.04
C LEU A 211 -21.39 1.22 12.24
N LEU A 212 -22.00 0.24 12.93
CA LEU A 212 -22.79 0.50 14.14
C LEU A 212 -21.94 1.05 15.30
N ARG A 213 -20.64 0.72 15.34
CA ARG A 213 -19.67 1.30 16.29
C ARG A 213 -19.18 2.70 15.89
N ASN A 214 -19.60 3.21 14.73
CA ASN A 214 -19.10 4.46 14.17
C ASN A 214 -17.56 4.45 14.00
N GLU A 215 -17.01 3.32 13.57
CA GLU A 215 -15.56 3.14 13.40
C GLU A 215 -15.09 3.85 12.12
N SER A 216 -14.16 4.80 12.27
CA SER A 216 -13.54 5.52 11.16
C SER A 216 -12.10 5.06 10.94
N THR A 217 -11.68 5.00 9.67
CA THR A 217 -10.34 4.58 9.27
C THR A 217 -9.82 5.43 8.13
N LYS A 218 -8.51 5.59 8.06
CA LYS A 218 -7.87 6.23 6.91
C LYS A 218 -7.93 5.30 5.70
N GLN A 219 -8.28 5.88 4.55
CA GLN A 219 -8.45 5.19 3.28
C GLN A 219 -7.60 5.86 2.22
N LEU A 220 -6.78 5.06 1.56
CA LEU A 220 -6.07 5.44 0.35
C LEU A 220 -6.98 5.19 -0.87
N ILE A 221 -7.36 6.25 -1.57
CA ILE A 221 -8.15 6.18 -2.80
C ILE A 221 -7.26 6.61 -3.96
N VAL A 222 -6.91 5.66 -4.82
CA VAL A 222 -6.08 5.89 -6.00
C VAL A 222 -6.95 5.64 -7.23
N GLU A 223 -6.81 6.47 -8.26
CA GLU A 223 -7.47 6.24 -9.53
C GLU A 223 -7.11 4.85 -10.11
N ASN A 224 -8.12 4.01 -10.34
CA ASN A 224 -7.92 2.71 -10.97
C ASN A 224 -7.70 2.89 -12.48
N ILE A 225 -6.47 2.65 -12.92
CA ILE A 225 -6.09 2.73 -14.34
C ILE A 225 -6.16 1.38 -15.06
N TYR A 226 -6.49 0.29 -14.36
CA TYR A 226 -6.56 -1.04 -14.95
C TYR A 226 -7.94 -1.35 -15.52
N ARG A 227 -7.97 -2.15 -16.58
CA ARG A 227 -9.18 -2.68 -17.18
C ARG A 227 -9.58 -3.95 -16.44
N GLU A 228 -10.81 -3.97 -15.92
CA GLU A 228 -11.40 -5.18 -15.35
C GLU A 228 -11.67 -6.23 -16.44
N SER A 229 -11.30 -7.48 -16.16
CA SER A 229 -11.53 -8.62 -17.06
C SER A 229 -11.68 -9.89 -16.24
N GLU A 230 -12.48 -10.85 -16.74
CA GLU A 230 -12.68 -12.13 -16.07
C GLU A 230 -11.38 -12.94 -16.00
N GLU A 231 -10.51 -12.83 -17.01
CA GLU A 231 -9.21 -13.48 -17.04
C GLU A 231 -8.28 -12.93 -15.97
N SER A 232 -8.24 -11.60 -15.79
CA SER A 232 -7.46 -10.98 -14.72
C SER A 232 -7.98 -11.41 -13.34
N ALA A 233 -9.30 -11.36 -13.12
CA ALA A 233 -9.91 -11.82 -11.87
C ALA A 233 -9.63 -13.31 -11.59
N HIS A 234 -9.65 -14.15 -12.62
CA HIS A 234 -9.25 -15.57 -12.51
C HIS A 234 -7.78 -15.71 -12.13
N ASN A 235 -6.88 -14.99 -12.80
CA ASN A 235 -5.44 -15.04 -12.53
C ASN A 235 -5.11 -14.60 -11.12
N ILE A 236 -5.71 -13.50 -10.64
CA ILE A 236 -5.54 -13.00 -9.27
C ILE A 236 -5.95 -14.10 -8.28
N ARG A 237 -7.12 -14.74 -8.48
CA ARG A 237 -7.56 -15.85 -7.62
C ARG A 237 -6.57 -17.02 -7.64
N VAL A 238 -6.03 -17.39 -8.80
CA VAL A 238 -5.02 -18.45 -8.89
C VAL A 238 -3.76 -18.09 -8.11
N TRP A 239 -3.22 -16.88 -8.32
CA TRP A 239 -2.01 -16.42 -7.62
C TRP A 239 -2.18 -16.35 -6.10
N THR A 240 -3.33 -15.87 -5.61
CA THR A 240 -3.60 -15.77 -4.17
C THR A 240 -3.61 -17.14 -3.48
N HIS A 241 -4.19 -18.15 -4.11
CA HIS A 241 -4.47 -19.44 -3.45
C HIS A 241 -3.48 -20.55 -3.77
N ALA A 242 -2.72 -20.44 -4.87
CA ALA A 242 -1.74 -21.45 -5.24
C ALA A 242 -0.58 -21.51 -4.23
N PRO A 243 -0.10 -22.71 -3.85
CA PRO A 243 0.94 -22.85 -2.82
C PRO A 243 2.28 -22.23 -3.22
N ASN A 244 2.61 -22.21 -4.51
CA ASN A 244 3.82 -21.65 -5.08
C ASN A 244 3.59 -21.26 -6.55
N VAL A 245 4.52 -20.51 -7.13
CA VAL A 245 4.46 -20.01 -8.51
C VAL A 245 4.40 -21.15 -9.51
N PHE A 246 5.15 -22.23 -9.27
CA PHE A 246 5.18 -23.40 -10.15
C PHE A 246 3.80 -24.07 -10.30
N ALA A 247 3.03 -24.18 -9.22
CA ALA A 247 1.68 -24.72 -9.23
C ALA A 247 0.66 -23.75 -9.85
N ALA A 248 0.87 -22.44 -9.67
CA ALA A 248 0.00 -21.41 -10.21
C ALA A 248 0.10 -21.29 -11.73
N ARG A 249 1.34 -21.24 -12.26
CA ARG A 249 1.66 -20.85 -13.64
C ARG A 249 0.86 -21.59 -14.73
N PRO A 250 0.64 -22.92 -14.67
CA PRO A 250 -0.14 -23.64 -15.69
C PRO A 250 -1.60 -23.22 -15.78
N HIS A 251 -2.15 -22.61 -14.73
CA HIS A 251 -3.57 -22.25 -14.63
C HIS A 251 -3.84 -20.79 -15.00
N ILE A 252 -2.79 -20.02 -15.33
CA ILE A 252 -2.86 -18.60 -15.68
C ILE A 252 -3.33 -18.43 -17.12
N ARG A 253 -4.31 -17.55 -17.30
CA ARG A 253 -4.91 -17.22 -18.59
C ARG A 253 -4.26 -15.97 -19.17
N LYS A 254 -4.10 -15.96 -20.49
CA LYS A 254 -3.61 -14.79 -21.21
C LYS A 254 -4.70 -13.71 -21.26
N VAL A 255 -4.41 -12.54 -20.71
CA VAL A 255 -5.26 -11.36 -20.87
C VAL A 255 -4.99 -10.73 -22.23
N VAL A 256 -6.00 -10.67 -23.09
CA VAL A 256 -5.88 -10.17 -24.47
C VAL A 256 -6.11 -8.66 -24.52
N GLY A 257 -5.24 -7.95 -25.25
CA GLY A 257 -5.31 -6.51 -25.45
C GLY A 257 -4.64 -5.72 -24.32
N SER A 258 -4.93 -4.41 -24.27
CA SER A 258 -4.40 -3.52 -23.23
C SER A 258 -4.94 -3.89 -21.84
N ARG A 259 -4.04 -3.91 -20.85
CA ARG A 259 -4.40 -4.02 -19.42
C ARG A 259 -4.86 -2.69 -18.82
N LEU A 260 -4.56 -1.58 -19.48
CA LEU A 260 -4.98 -0.25 -19.06
C LEU A 260 -6.41 0.05 -19.52
N SER A 261 -7.14 0.81 -18.71
CA SER A 261 -8.52 1.21 -18.96
C SER A 261 -8.62 2.12 -20.20
N PRO A 262 -9.74 2.08 -20.95
CA PRO A 262 -9.95 2.98 -22.08
C PRO A 262 -9.84 4.46 -21.67
N LYS A 263 -10.39 4.81 -20.50
CA LYS A 263 -10.31 6.16 -19.91
C LYS A 263 -8.86 6.63 -19.78
N PHE A 264 -7.98 5.79 -19.23
CA PHE A 264 -6.57 6.13 -19.07
C PHE A 264 -5.86 6.28 -20.43
N LEU A 265 -6.13 5.37 -21.38
CA LEU A 265 -5.54 5.44 -22.72
C LEU A 265 -5.96 6.69 -23.50
N GLU A 266 -7.21 7.12 -23.35
CA GLU A 266 -7.74 8.35 -23.94
C GLU A 266 -7.10 9.59 -23.32
N MET A 267 -7.03 9.65 -21.98
CA MET A 267 -6.37 10.72 -21.25
C MET A 267 -4.90 10.87 -21.69
N ARG A 268 -4.16 9.76 -21.75
CA ARG A 268 -2.76 9.75 -22.22
C ARG A 268 -2.63 10.21 -23.68
N ARG A 269 -3.56 9.80 -24.55
CA ARG A 269 -3.58 10.21 -25.97
C ARG A 269 -3.86 11.71 -26.11
N ALA A 270 -4.77 12.26 -25.31
CA ALA A 270 -5.07 13.69 -25.28
C ALA A 270 -3.88 14.50 -24.77
N GLY A 271 -3.20 14.04 -23.71
CA GLY A 271 -1.98 14.69 -23.20
C GLY A 271 -0.83 14.72 -24.21
N MET A 272 -0.66 13.67 -25.02
CA MET A 272 0.33 13.65 -26.11
C MET A 272 -0.05 14.52 -27.31
N ALA A 273 -1.34 14.80 -27.54
CA ALA A 273 -1.81 15.61 -28.66
C ALA A 273 -1.60 17.12 -28.45
N GLY A 274 -1.29 17.56 -27.23
CA GLY A 274 -1.05 18.97 -26.87
C GLY A 274 0.33 19.53 -27.25
N VAL A 275 1.25 18.71 -27.77
CA VAL A 275 2.56 19.18 -28.24
C VAL A 275 2.51 19.39 -29.76
N PRO A 276 2.55 20.64 -30.27
CA PRO A 276 2.60 20.87 -31.70
C PRO A 276 3.91 20.30 -32.24
N ARG A 277 3.82 19.21 -33.02
CA ARG A 277 4.93 18.73 -33.86
C ARG A 277 5.16 19.74 -34.97
N THR A 278 6.03 20.73 -34.74
CA THR A 278 6.64 21.51 -35.81
C THR A 278 7.58 20.59 -36.60
N LEU A 279 7.05 19.99 -37.66
CA LEU A 279 7.83 19.25 -38.63
C LEU A 279 8.58 20.27 -39.53
N THR A 280 9.79 20.63 -39.15
CA THR A 280 10.75 21.24 -40.09
C THR A 280 11.62 20.13 -40.68
N PRO A 281 11.73 20.01 -42.02
CA PRO A 281 12.59 19.02 -42.64
C PRO A 281 14.03 19.55 -42.64
N SER A 282 14.87 19.11 -41.71
CA SER A 282 16.32 19.28 -41.83
C SER A 282 16.94 18.02 -42.43
N VAL A 283 17.46 18.15 -43.65
CA VAL A 283 18.33 17.14 -44.26
C VAL A 283 19.65 17.11 -43.50
N SER A 284 19.96 15.99 -42.86
CA SER A 284 21.33 15.67 -42.43
C SER A 284 21.57 14.16 -42.47
N THR A 285 22.72 13.81 -43.05
CA THR A 285 23.27 12.47 -43.28
C THR A 285 23.65 11.74 -41.98
N PRO A 286 23.80 10.40 -42.01
CA PRO A 286 23.82 9.60 -40.79
C PRO A 286 25.22 9.54 -40.17
N THR A 287 25.31 9.91 -38.90
CA THR A 287 26.42 9.51 -38.02
C THR A 287 25.82 8.93 -36.74
N ALA A 288 26.15 7.66 -36.49
CA ALA A 288 25.68 6.89 -35.36
C ALA A 288 26.39 7.32 -34.08
N THR A 289 25.64 7.89 -33.13
CA THR A 289 25.94 7.88 -31.69
C THR A 289 24.62 7.98 -30.94
N SER A 290 24.25 6.92 -30.22
CA SER A 290 23.08 6.84 -29.36
C SER A 290 23.31 7.63 -28.07
N SER A 291 22.67 8.78 -27.93
CA SER A 291 22.56 9.50 -26.66
C SER A 291 21.19 9.23 -26.02
N THR A 292 21.20 8.66 -24.83
CA THR A 292 20.06 8.51 -23.92
C THR A 292 19.57 9.87 -23.42
N PRO A 293 18.26 10.08 -23.23
CA PRO A 293 17.74 11.31 -22.62
C PRO A 293 18.14 11.39 -21.14
N SER A 294 18.61 12.56 -20.72
CA SER A 294 18.96 12.88 -19.33
C SER A 294 17.71 12.88 -18.45
N ARG A 295 17.64 11.98 -17.45
CA ARG A 295 16.65 12.05 -16.38
C ARG A 295 17.00 13.21 -15.45
N HIS A 296 16.06 14.13 -15.24
CA HIS A 296 16.17 15.17 -14.24
C HIS A 296 15.96 14.54 -12.86
N ILE A 297 16.96 14.63 -11.99
CA ILE A 297 16.84 14.28 -10.57
C ILE A 297 16.07 15.42 -9.90
N VAL A 298 14.90 15.13 -9.34
CA VAL A 298 14.16 16.08 -8.49
C VAL A 298 14.88 16.15 -7.15
N SER A 299 15.65 17.22 -6.94
CA SER A 299 16.48 17.42 -5.74
C SER A 299 15.81 18.22 -4.63
N GLN A 300 14.52 18.57 -4.75
CA GLN A 300 13.78 19.34 -3.75
C GLN A 300 12.50 18.60 -3.31
N PHE A 301 12.48 18.20 -2.04
CA PHE A 301 11.35 17.61 -1.34
C PHE A 301 10.79 18.66 -0.37
N ASP A 302 9.69 19.34 -0.74
CA ASP A 302 9.03 20.32 0.13
C ASP A 302 8.12 19.68 1.21
N ALA A 303 8.10 18.36 1.31
CA ALA A 303 7.26 17.60 2.26
C ALA A 303 7.61 17.78 3.76
N PHE A 304 8.51 18.69 4.13
CA PHE A 304 8.95 18.91 5.51
C PHE A 304 8.86 20.35 6.02
N GLN A 305 8.22 21.28 5.29
CA GLN A 305 7.88 22.57 5.89
C GLN A 305 6.60 22.42 6.73
N ALA A 306 6.79 22.27 8.05
CA ALA A 306 5.70 22.39 9.01
C ALA A 306 5.10 23.80 8.92
N GLY A 307 3.95 23.92 8.25
CA GLY A 307 3.11 25.11 8.36
C GLY A 307 2.57 25.22 9.79
N PRO A 308 2.39 26.43 10.34
CA PRO A 308 1.75 26.61 11.64
C PRO A 308 0.27 26.24 11.50
N GLY A 309 -0.13 25.07 12.01
CA GLY A 309 -1.53 24.64 11.96
C GLY A 309 -1.81 23.15 12.17
N ILE A 310 -0.81 22.26 12.12
CA ILE A 310 -1.03 20.83 12.38
C ILE A 310 -0.99 20.57 13.89
N SER A 311 -2.12 20.77 14.56
CA SER A 311 -2.33 20.34 15.94
C SER A 311 -2.82 18.89 15.96
N PHE A 312 -1.96 17.96 16.35
CA PHE A 312 -2.31 16.57 16.60
C PHE A 312 -3.13 16.49 17.90
N LEU A 313 -4.46 16.47 17.77
CA LEU A 313 -5.35 16.31 18.92
C LEU A 313 -5.29 14.85 19.40
N GLY A 314 -4.38 14.59 20.33
CA GLY A 314 -4.27 13.31 21.03
C GLY A 314 -5.51 13.09 21.90
N THR A 315 -6.26 12.04 21.58
CA THR A 315 -7.33 11.52 22.43
C THR A 315 -6.69 10.94 23.69
N GLN A 316 -6.82 11.66 24.80
CA GLN A 316 -6.39 11.19 26.12
C GLN A 316 -7.40 10.17 26.64
N HIS A 317 -6.98 8.92 26.81
CA HIS A 317 -7.44 8.05 27.90
C HIS A 317 -6.55 6.79 27.98
N ALA A 318 -5.49 6.85 28.77
CA ALA A 318 -4.92 5.68 29.44
C ALA A 318 -4.02 6.16 30.58
N THR A 319 -4.51 5.98 31.80
CA THR A 319 -3.78 6.20 33.06
C THR A 319 -2.68 5.14 33.21
N THR A 320 -1.42 5.53 33.36
CA THR A 320 -0.47 4.80 34.21
C THR A 320 0.62 5.75 34.70
N ASP A 321 0.71 5.85 36.02
CA ASP A 321 1.70 6.59 36.80
C ASP A 321 3.14 6.25 36.44
N TYR A 322 4.01 7.26 36.36
CA TYR A 322 5.36 7.20 36.93
C TYR A 322 5.91 8.61 37.21
N ALA A 323 6.42 8.76 38.43
CA ALA A 323 7.49 9.65 38.87
C ALA A 323 7.25 11.18 38.85
N SER A 324 6.62 11.64 39.94
CA SER A 324 7.12 12.68 40.85
C SER A 324 8.49 13.29 40.50
N LEU A 325 8.48 14.58 40.16
CA LEU A 325 9.56 15.49 40.53
C LEU A 325 9.00 16.86 40.89
N SER A 326 9.43 17.28 42.06
CA SER A 326 9.08 18.45 42.83
C SER A 326 9.60 19.75 42.25
N SER A 327 8.78 20.79 42.24
CA SER A 327 9.19 22.14 42.66
C SER A 327 7.98 23.08 42.82
N GLN A 328 7.62 23.29 44.09
CA GLN A 328 7.46 24.61 44.72
C GLN A 328 6.71 25.70 43.92
N THR A 329 5.44 25.94 44.27
CA THR A 329 4.99 27.03 45.17
C THR A 329 5.21 28.45 44.64
N TYR A 330 4.11 29.09 44.22
CA TYR A 330 3.73 30.41 44.70
C TYR A 330 2.20 30.47 44.86
N ARG A 331 1.77 30.71 46.11
CA ARG A 331 0.44 31.20 46.48
C ARG A 331 0.57 32.69 46.77
N THR A 332 -0.41 33.49 46.34
CA THR A 332 -0.99 34.68 47.01
C THR A 332 -2.03 35.26 46.04
N ALA A 333 -3.35 35.10 46.23
CA ALA A 333 -4.25 35.62 47.26
C ALA A 333 -4.69 37.09 47.03
N GLY A 334 -6.01 37.27 46.86
CA GLY A 334 -6.76 38.42 47.40
C GLY A 334 -7.35 39.41 46.38
N GLY A 335 -8.66 39.65 46.47
CA GLY A 335 -9.31 40.88 45.98
C GLY A 335 -10.68 40.65 45.36
N GLU A 336 -11.73 40.70 46.19
CA GLU A 336 -13.15 40.85 45.83
C GLU A 336 -13.39 42.23 45.20
N ASP A 337 -14.39 42.37 44.31
CA ASP A 337 -15.23 43.58 44.17
C ASP A 337 -16.41 43.37 43.17
N ASP A 338 -17.62 43.60 43.71
CA ASP A 338 -18.97 43.96 43.23
C ASP A 338 -19.47 43.98 41.76
N MET A 339 -20.66 43.38 41.61
CA MET A 339 -21.96 43.78 41.00
C MET A 339 -22.11 44.56 39.67
N ASP A 340 -22.97 43.94 38.82
CA ASP A 340 -24.08 44.44 37.97
C ASP A 340 -23.93 45.71 37.09
N ASP A 341 -24.10 45.56 35.77
CA ASP A 341 -24.95 46.45 34.95
C ASP A 341 -25.30 45.83 33.57
N ASP A 342 -26.56 45.94 33.19
CA ASP A 342 -27.16 45.47 31.93
C ASP A 342 -27.08 46.58 30.86
N GLY A 343 -26.94 46.23 29.56
CA GLY A 343 -27.38 47.12 28.48
C GLY A 343 -26.56 47.17 27.19
N ASP A 344 -27.10 46.48 26.19
CA ASP A 344 -27.14 46.80 24.74
C ASP A 344 -25.91 46.70 23.81
N ASP A 345 -26.19 45.95 22.74
CA ASP A 345 -25.87 46.13 21.32
C ASP A 345 -24.41 46.05 20.82
N ALA A 346 -24.07 44.88 20.27
CA ALA A 346 -23.31 44.80 19.02
C ALA A 346 -23.47 43.46 18.28
N LEU A 347 -24.30 43.48 17.22
CA LEU A 347 -24.11 42.79 15.93
C LEU A 347 -23.84 41.28 15.96
N MET A 348 -24.92 40.48 15.90
CA MET A 348 -24.88 39.09 15.45
C MET A 348 -24.62 39.05 13.93
N PRO A 349 -23.48 38.53 13.42
CA PRO A 349 -23.41 38.14 12.04
C PRO A 349 -24.31 36.92 11.88
N SER A 350 -25.33 37.05 11.05
CA SER A 350 -26.06 35.94 10.45
C SER A 350 -25.04 34.98 9.81
N TYR A 351 -24.62 33.95 10.54
CA TYR A 351 -24.06 32.76 9.92
C TYR A 351 -25.19 32.16 9.09
N GLY A 352 -25.13 32.45 7.78
CA GLY A 352 -25.84 31.67 6.80
C GLY A 352 -25.53 30.21 7.07
N MET A 353 -26.56 29.38 7.02
CA MET A 353 -26.42 27.95 6.83
C MET A 353 -25.62 27.74 5.55
N ASP A 354 -24.29 27.65 5.72
CA ASP A 354 -23.40 27.16 4.69
C ASP A 354 -23.62 25.65 4.64
N ASP A 355 -23.97 25.18 3.46
CA ASP A 355 -24.27 23.79 3.11
C ASP A 355 -22.96 22.99 3.04
N GLY A 356 -22.16 23.05 4.10
CA GLY A 356 -20.85 22.45 4.19
C GLY A 356 -20.91 21.14 4.94
N ASN A 357 -20.96 20.00 4.24
CA ASN A 357 -20.56 18.74 4.89
C ASN A 357 -20.20 17.56 3.95
N GLU A 358 -19.41 17.77 2.90
CA GLU A 358 -18.74 16.65 2.20
C GLU A 358 -17.24 16.88 1.91
N GLN A 359 -16.66 18.04 2.25
CA GLN A 359 -15.28 18.40 1.85
C GLN A 359 -14.23 18.43 2.98
N GLU A 360 -14.60 18.26 4.25
CA GLU A 360 -13.60 18.31 5.36
C GLU A 360 -12.85 16.98 5.61
N ASN A 361 -13.37 15.84 5.14
CA ASN A 361 -12.79 14.51 5.43
C ASN A 361 -11.92 13.92 4.31
N GLU A 362 -11.71 14.65 3.21
CA GLU A 362 -10.97 14.19 2.03
C GLU A 362 -9.88 15.19 1.63
N ILE A 363 -8.62 14.73 1.62
CA ILE A 363 -7.49 15.50 1.09
C ILE A 363 -7.14 14.94 -0.28
N ARG A 364 -7.25 15.76 -1.32
CA ARG A 364 -6.90 15.39 -2.70
C ARG A 364 -5.52 15.92 -3.09
N PHE A 365 -4.75 15.07 -3.76
CA PHE A 365 -3.48 15.39 -4.39
C PHE A 365 -3.59 15.11 -5.89
N GLU A 366 -3.03 16.02 -6.69
CA GLU A 366 -2.93 15.87 -8.13
C GLU A 366 -1.45 15.74 -8.51
N GLY A 367 -1.14 14.72 -9.29
CA GLY A 367 0.17 14.46 -9.82
C GLY A 367 0.49 15.32 -11.05
N ASP A 368 1.77 15.40 -11.40
CA ASP A 368 2.27 16.22 -12.51
C ASP A 368 1.69 15.81 -13.87
N ASP A 369 1.19 14.59 -13.98
CA ASP A 369 0.57 14.00 -15.16
C ASP A 369 -0.97 13.97 -15.10
N GLY A 370 -1.57 14.61 -14.09
CA GLY A 370 -3.01 14.67 -13.87
C GLY A 370 -3.60 13.46 -13.14
N GLN A 371 -2.78 12.49 -12.71
CA GLN A 371 -3.26 11.39 -11.86
C GLN A 371 -3.74 11.97 -10.52
N THR A 372 -4.87 11.47 -10.03
CA THR A 372 -5.44 11.93 -8.75
C THR A 372 -5.29 10.87 -7.66
N LEU A 373 -5.02 11.36 -6.45
CA LEU A 373 -4.91 10.60 -5.22
C LEU A 373 -5.76 11.27 -4.14
N ALA A 374 -6.55 10.51 -3.40
CA ALA A 374 -7.29 11.04 -2.26
C ALA A 374 -6.98 10.25 -1.00
N LEU A 375 -6.70 10.97 0.08
CA LEU A 375 -6.67 10.45 1.44
C LEU A 375 -7.99 10.83 2.09
N ARG A 376 -8.78 9.81 2.46
CA ARG A 376 -10.08 10.02 3.10
C ARG A 376 -10.08 9.42 4.51
N GLN A 377 -10.63 10.14 5.47
CA GLN A 377 -10.94 9.59 6.80
C GLN A 377 -12.45 9.43 6.92
N ASP A 378 -12.93 8.19 6.81
CA ASP A 378 -14.36 7.88 6.74
C ASP A 378 -14.66 6.54 7.42
N ALA A 379 -15.94 6.18 7.50
CA ALA A 379 -16.40 4.89 7.96
C ALA A 379 -15.63 3.76 7.25
N ILE A 380 -15.25 2.73 8.02
CA ILE A 380 -14.45 1.63 7.49
C ILE A 380 -15.11 0.98 6.27
N SER A 381 -14.34 0.79 5.21
CA SER A 381 -14.85 0.21 3.95
C SER A 381 -14.96 -1.32 4.02
N LEU A 382 -15.82 -1.91 3.20
CA LEU A 382 -15.95 -3.37 3.08
C LEU A 382 -14.63 -4.02 2.60
N SER A 383 -13.84 -3.33 1.79
CA SER A 383 -12.53 -3.84 1.34
C SER A 383 -11.53 -3.90 2.50
N GLN A 384 -11.55 -2.91 3.39
CA GLN A 384 -10.75 -2.89 4.62
C GLN A 384 -11.17 -3.99 5.59
N THR A 385 -12.47 -4.21 5.81
CA THR A 385 -12.94 -5.31 6.67
C THR A 385 -12.61 -6.67 6.10
N ARG A 386 -12.65 -6.82 4.77
CA ARG A 386 -12.18 -8.04 4.10
C ARG A 386 -10.71 -8.31 4.34
N ARG A 387 -9.87 -7.28 4.21
CA ARG A 387 -8.44 -7.40 4.53
C ARG A 387 -8.21 -7.70 6.00
N LEU A 388 -8.97 -7.11 6.90
CA LEU A 388 -8.93 -7.41 8.33
C LEU A 388 -9.30 -8.87 8.64
N ALA A 389 -10.31 -9.42 7.97
CA ALA A 389 -10.70 -10.82 8.09
C ALA A 389 -9.63 -11.78 7.54
N LEU A 390 -9.08 -11.48 6.36
CA LEU A 390 -7.97 -12.24 5.77
C LEU A 390 -6.72 -12.21 6.65
N GLN A 391 -6.34 -11.04 7.14
CA GLN A 391 -5.22 -10.84 8.05
C GLN A 391 -5.38 -11.68 9.32
N SER A 392 -6.60 -11.77 9.85
CA SER A 392 -6.89 -12.58 11.03
C SER A 392 -6.71 -14.07 10.73
N LEU A 393 -7.22 -14.55 9.59
CA LEU A 393 -7.06 -15.94 9.14
C LEU A 393 -5.58 -16.32 8.93
N TRP A 394 -4.80 -15.49 8.24
CA TRP A 394 -3.41 -15.79 7.91
C TRP A 394 -2.45 -15.71 9.09
N ARG A 395 -2.75 -14.90 10.12
CA ARG A 395 -1.95 -14.86 11.36
C ARG A 395 -2.23 -16.02 12.31
N ALA A 396 -3.37 -16.70 12.13
CA ALA A 396 -3.74 -17.87 12.92
C ALA A 396 -3.30 -19.21 12.29
N SER A 397 -2.90 -19.18 11.02
CA SER A 397 -2.39 -20.33 10.25
C SER A 397 -0.89 -20.48 10.45
#